data_AF-A0A8J2U6J7-F1
#
_entry.id   AF-A0A8J2U6J7-F1
#
_cell.length_a   1.000
_cell.length_b   1.000
_cell.length_c   1.000
_cell.angle_alpha   90.00
_cell.angle_beta   90.00
_cell.angle_gamma   90.00
#
_symmetry.space_group_name_H-M   'P 1'
#
loop_
_entity.id
_entity.type
_entity.pdbx_description
1 polymer ?
#
loop_
_entity_poly.entity_id
_entity_poly.type
_entity_poly.pdbx_seq_one_letter_code
_entity_poly.pdbx_strand_id
1 'polypeptide(L)' 'MLKKDFNKLIELAQKQLQEKVSKEEALRSLVRADILDEAGKLTSPYSHLAKLSGKPH' A
#
# COMPACT_ATOMS: atom_id res chain seq x y z
N MET A 1 21.69 22.74 -4.76
CA MET A 1 20.27 22.45 -4.40
C MET A 1 20.04 22.97 -2.99
N LEU A 2 19.13 23.93 -2.82
CA LEU A 2 19.01 24.68 -1.56
C LEU A 2 18.23 23.86 -0.53
N LYS A 3 18.63 23.96 0.74
CA LYS A 3 17.97 23.35 1.91
C LYS A 3 16.44 23.57 1.95
N LYS A 4 15.96 24.66 1.34
CA LYS A 4 14.53 24.97 1.15
C LYS A 4 13.80 23.98 0.23
N ASP A 5 14.44 23.51 -0.83
CA ASP A 5 13.84 22.56 -1.78
C ASP A 5 13.67 21.20 -1.11
N PHE A 6 14.64 20.81 -0.29
CA PHE A 6 14.60 19.57 0.48
C PHE A 6 13.47 19.58 1.53
N ASN A 7 13.35 20.67 2.30
CA ASN A 7 12.27 20.80 3.29
C ASN A 7 10.88 20.79 2.63
N LYS A 8 10.75 21.39 1.45
CA LYS A 8 9.50 21.40 0.70
C LYS A 8 9.12 19.99 0.21
N LEU A 9 10.10 19.18 -0.20
CA LEU A 9 9.87 17.78 -0.56
C LEU A 9 9.44 16.95 0.65
N ILE A 10 10.02 17.17 1.83
CA ILE A 10 9.64 16.51 3.08
C ILE A 10 8.19 16.86 3.46
N GLU A 11 7.79 18.13 3.39
CA GLU A 11 6.41 18.56 3.67
C GLU A 11 5.39 17.94 2.70
N LEU A 12 5.73 17.87 1.41
CA LEU A 12 4.85 17.25 0.41
C LEU A 12 4.69 15.74 0.65
N ALA A 13 5.78 15.04 0.96
CA ALA A 13 5.75 13.63 1.30
C ALA A 13 4.91 13.37 2.57
N GLN A 14 5.05 14.22 3.60
CA GLN A 14 4.25 14.13 4.82
C GLN A 14 2.75 14.38 4.56
N LYS A 15 2.41 15.33 3.68
CA LYS A 15 1.01 15.56 3.28
C LYS A 15 0.42 14.35 2.55
N GLN A 16 1.16 13.74 1.63
CA GLN A 16 0.72 12.52 0.95
C GLN A 16 0.57 11.33 1.91
N LEU A 17 1.41 11.24 2.95
CA LEU A 17 1.26 10.24 4.00
C LEU A 17 0.04 10.50 4.91
N GLN A 18 -0.34 11.75 5.09
CA GLN A 18 -1.52 12.14 5.87
C GLN A 18 -2.82 12.05 5.08
N GLU A 19 -2.77 12.13 3.75
CA GLU A 19 -3.88 11.74 2.89
C GLU A 19 -4.11 10.24 3.09
N LYS A 20 -5.06 9.92 3.97
CA LYS A 20 -5.48 8.56 4.25
C LYS A 20 -5.93 7.94 2.93
N VAL A 21 -5.08 7.07 2.37
CA VAL A 21 -5.49 6.21 1.26
C VAL A 21 -6.74 5.47 1.73
N SER A 22 -7.85 5.67 1.02
CA SER A 22 -9.09 4.99 1.34
C SER A 22 -8.86 3.47 1.30
N LYS A 23 -9.63 2.68 2.07
CA LYS A 23 -9.48 1.22 2.05
C LYS A 23 -9.67 0.68 0.62
N GLU A 24 -10.56 1.30 -0.12
CA GLU A 24 -10.88 1.01 -1.51
C GLU A 24 -9.69 1.28 -2.43
N GLU A 25 -8.97 2.37 -2.22
CA GLU A 25 -7.79 2.72 -3.02
C GLU A 25 -6.58 1.87 -2.65
N ALA A 26 -6.41 1.53 -1.37
CA ALA A 26 -5.42 0.56 -0.93
C ALA A 26 -5.70 -0.81 -1.56
N LEU A 27 -6.95 -1.29 -1.54
CA LEU A 27 -7.36 -2.53 -2.21
C LEU A 27 -7.08 -2.49 -3.72
N ARG A 28 -7.45 -1.40 -4.40
CA ARG A 28 -7.17 -1.22 -5.84
C ARG A 28 -5.67 -1.24 -6.13
N SER A 29 -4.84 -0.65 -5.26
CA SER A 29 -3.40 -0.68 -5.42
C SER A 29 -2.84 -2.09 -5.30
N LEU A 30 -3.38 -2.91 -4.39
CA LEU A 30 -2.97 -4.31 -4.22
C LEU A 30 -3.38 -5.18 -5.41
N VAL A 31 -4.55 -4.92 -6.01
CA VAL A 31 -4.98 -5.58 -7.24
C VAL A 31 -4.11 -5.18 -8.44
N ARG A 32 -3.82 -3.87 -8.59
CA ARG A 32 -2.92 -3.38 -9.66
C ARG A 32 -1.50 -3.92 -9.55
N ALA A 33 -1.04 -4.20 -8.33
CA ALA A 33 0.27 -4.78 -8.07
C ALA A 33 0.29 -6.32 -8.25
N ASP A 34 -0.84 -6.93 -8.66
CA ASP A 34 -1.00 -8.38 -8.81
C ASP A 34 -0.74 -9.16 -7.50
N ILE A 35 -0.93 -8.48 -6.36
CA ILE A 35 -0.84 -9.08 -5.02
C ILE A 35 -2.17 -9.73 -4.66
N LEU A 36 -3.28 -9.04 -4.99
CA LEU A 36 -4.63 -9.55 -4.88
C LEU A 36 -5.25 -9.74 -6.27
N ASP A 37 -6.13 -10.72 -6.41
CA ASP A 37 -7.02 -10.83 -7.57
C ASP A 37 -8.24 -9.90 -7.42
N GLU A 38 -9.07 -9.81 -8.46
CA GLU A 38 -10.29 -8.99 -8.44
C GLU A 38 -11.31 -9.44 -7.38
N ALA A 39 -11.19 -10.68 -6.86
CA ALA A 39 -11.98 -11.20 -5.76
C ALA A 39 -11.38 -10.87 -4.38
N GLY A 40 -10.26 -10.15 -4.33
CA GLY A 40 -9.57 -9.78 -3.10
C GLY A 40 -8.78 -10.93 -2.44
N LYS A 41 -8.47 -12.00 -3.19
CA LYS A 41 -7.66 -13.12 -2.72
C LYS A 41 -6.21 -12.94 -3.14
N LEU A 42 -5.28 -13.43 -2.31
CA LEU A 42 -3.85 -13.40 -2.63
C LEU A 42 -3.56 -14.25 -3.87
N THR A 43 -2.82 -13.67 -4.82
CA THR A 43 -2.34 -14.40 -6.00
C THR A 43 -1.28 -15.44 -5.61
N SER A 44 -1.02 -16.41 -6.48
CA SER A 44 -0.16 -17.57 -6.18
C SER A 44 1.21 -17.21 -5.54
N PRO A 45 1.95 -16.21 -6.04
CA PRO A 45 3.23 -15.81 -5.45
C PRO A 45 3.11 -15.33 -4.00
N TYR A 46 1.97 -14.73 -3.64
CA TYR A 46 1.71 -14.12 -2.33
C TYR A 46 0.81 -14.97 -1.42
N SER A 47 0.38 -16.15 -1.88
CA SER A 47 -0.47 -17.08 -1.11
C SER A 47 0.11 -17.44 0.27
N HIS A 48 1.43 -17.43 0.41
CA HIS A 48 2.12 -17.67 1.68
C HIS A 48 1.93 -16.56 2.72
N LEU A 49 1.59 -15.33 2.30
CA LEU A 49 1.30 -14.22 3.21
C LEU A 49 0.04 -14.48 4.05
N ALA A 50 -0.91 -15.28 3.55
CA ALA A 50 -2.08 -15.70 4.32
C ALA A 50 -1.69 -16.47 5.59
N LYS A 51 -0.60 -17.27 5.51
CA LYS A 51 -0.12 -18.11 6.62
C LYS A 51 0.52 -17.29 7.75
N LEU A 52 1.07 -16.12 7.41
CA LEU A 52 1.67 -15.20 8.40
C LEU A 52 0.62 -14.39 9.17
N SER A 53 -0.63 -14.34 8.70
CA SER A 53 -1.71 -13.53 9.32
C SER A 53 -2.37 -14.19 10.54
N GLY A 54 -1.94 -15.39 10.96
CA GLY A 54 -2.23 -15.93 12.29
C GLY A 54 -3.71 -16.15 12.62
N LYS A 55 -4.57 -16.35 11.61
CA LYS A 55 -5.94 -16.84 11.83
C LYS A 55 -6.04 -18.30 11.42
N PRO A 56 -6.19 -19.24 12.37
CA PRO A 56 -6.62 -20.59 12.04
C PRO A 56 -8.07 -20.50 11.54
N HIS A 57 -8.35 -21.20 10.43
CA HIS A 57 -9.70 -21.50 9.98
C HIS A 57 -10.41 -22.39 11.00
#